data_AF-A0A947RC24-F1
#
_entry.id   AF-A0A947RC24-F1
#
_cell.length_a   1.000
_cell.length_b   1.000
_cell.length_c   1.000
_cell.angle_alpha   90.00
_cell.angle_beta   90.00
_cell.angle_gamma   90.00
#
_symmetry.space_group_name_H-M   'P 1'
#
loop_
_entity.id
_entity.type
_entity.pdbx_description
1 polymer ?
#
loop_
_entity_poly.entity_id
_entity_poly.type
_entity_poly.pdbx_seq_one_letter_code
_entity_poly.pdbx_strand_id
1 'polypeptide(L)'
;MNEFDDLFKQNEELPKSPESIPTDPNHDFFEMERENKINRHLIIIYVAISLLITLFSMVYGTIRFSDSDVIISNVIITRTISIEVEDSIDNPDYPYLVTISGWVKNTNDFEIPSVYLELDFLTSSNEEIGTYSLSEDHLGPYEIWYINEQFYSSDYPDTFTIVKGIDETSMFYLLLNFAQVFITAIFFVLIDKSNFRKDWKGFKKSPGIFIGQIIVGYLLVFIALYASQILLQYLGVTGTSENEDAIASMFSDNLLNLGLLFLLLCVLTPIVEELVFRKATYGLIEKRFGPIPAIIGSGLIFGFMHVLAYMDFIQAIPYVAMGLVFGYVYYRSKKNIYVTIGVHFINNFIAWGSYVLLIYAMS
;
A
#
# COMPACT_ATOMS: atom_id res chain seq x y z
N MET A 1 57.69 5.09 17.50
CA MET A 1 57.31 4.99 16.07
C MET A 1 56.26 3.89 16.04
N ASN A 2 54.99 4.28 16.12
CA ASN A 2 53.86 3.38 16.35
C ASN A 2 53.27 2.95 15.00
N GLU A 3 52.91 1.68 14.86
CA GLU A 3 52.28 1.05 13.69
C GLU A 3 50.87 1.59 13.32
N PHE A 4 50.47 2.74 13.87
CA PHE A 4 49.17 3.36 13.63
C PHE A 4 49.25 4.72 12.94
N ASP A 5 50.47 5.23 12.66
CA ASP A 5 50.66 6.51 11.97
C ASP A 5 50.34 6.46 10.45
N ASP A 6 50.13 5.27 9.87
CA ASP A 6 49.80 5.09 8.44
C ASP A 6 48.28 5.11 8.14
N LEU A 7 47.40 5.16 9.14
CA LEU A 7 45.93 5.16 8.92
C LEU A 7 45.38 6.51 8.44
N PHE A 8 46.18 7.59 8.43
CA PHE A 8 45.73 8.95 8.11
C PHE A 8 46.60 9.69 7.09
N LYS A 9 47.38 8.99 6.26
CA LYS A 9 48.00 9.63 5.08
C LYS A 9 46.94 9.95 4.02
N GLN A 10 46.36 11.13 4.12
CA GLN A 10 45.80 11.84 2.97
C GLN A 10 46.96 12.27 2.07
N ASN A 11 47.21 11.51 1.00
CA ASN A 11 47.78 11.92 -0.30
C ASN A 11 48.40 10.70 -0.99
N GLU A 12 47.56 9.76 -1.41
CA GLU A 12 47.89 8.93 -2.58
C GLU A 12 46.85 9.26 -3.64
N GLU A 13 47.33 9.70 -4.81
CA GLU A 13 46.50 9.90 -5.98
C GLU A 13 45.64 8.65 -6.20
N LEU A 14 44.32 8.83 -6.15
CA LEU A 14 43.37 7.80 -6.57
C LEU A 14 43.86 7.22 -7.90
N PRO A 15 43.95 5.88 -8.06
CA PRO A 15 44.29 5.30 -9.34
C PRO A 15 43.29 5.87 -10.36
N LYS A 16 43.82 6.55 -11.39
CA LYS A 16 43.01 7.12 -12.47
C LYS A 16 41.98 6.07 -12.87
N SER A 17 40.71 6.45 -12.83
CA SER A 17 39.64 5.63 -13.38
C SER A 17 40.10 5.13 -14.75
N PRO A 18 39.96 3.85 -15.11
CA PRO A 18 40.25 3.41 -16.46
C PRO A 18 39.50 4.38 -17.39
N GLU A 19 40.24 5.05 -18.28
CA GLU A 19 39.68 6.00 -19.24
C GLU A 19 38.43 5.35 -19.82
N SER A 20 37.27 5.93 -19.51
CA SER A 20 36.04 5.55 -20.17
C SER A 20 36.30 5.75 -21.64
N ILE A 21 36.32 4.65 -22.40
CA ILE A 21 36.28 4.71 -23.87
C ILE A 21 35.25 5.79 -24.22
N PRO A 22 35.62 6.87 -24.95
CA PRO A 22 34.69 7.93 -25.25
C PRO A 22 33.46 7.31 -25.91
N THR A 23 32.33 7.33 -25.20
CA THR A 23 31.07 6.84 -25.76
C THR A 23 30.68 7.78 -26.89
N ASP A 24 30.28 7.22 -28.04
CA ASP A 24 29.81 8.01 -29.16
C ASP A 24 28.64 8.89 -28.66
N PRO A 25 28.74 10.23 -28.70
CA PRO A 25 27.70 11.12 -28.22
C PRO A 25 26.34 10.86 -28.87
N ASN A 26 26.33 10.35 -30.11
CA ASN A 26 25.11 9.96 -30.80
C ASN A 26 24.49 8.69 -30.20
N HIS A 27 25.32 7.71 -29.81
CA HIS A 27 24.85 6.48 -29.16
C HIS A 27 24.17 6.78 -27.82
N ASP A 28 24.79 7.63 -26.98
CA ASP A 28 24.23 8.02 -25.69
C ASP A 28 22.93 8.81 -25.85
N PHE A 29 22.83 9.65 -26.88
CA PHE A 29 21.59 10.34 -27.23
C PHE A 29 20.45 9.36 -27.60
N PHE A 30 20.71 8.39 -28.48
CA PHE A 30 19.69 7.43 -28.90
C PHE A 30 19.27 6.47 -27.77
N GLU A 31 20.19 6.05 -26.90
CA GLU A 31 19.86 5.27 -25.70
C GLU A 31 18.98 6.08 -24.75
N MET A 32 19.34 7.33 -24.47
CA MET A 32 18.55 8.22 -23.63
C MET A 32 17.13 8.43 -24.21
N GLU A 33 17.00 8.66 -25.51
CA GLU A 33 15.68 8.85 -26.14
C GLU A 33 14.83 7.57 -26.10
N ARG A 34 15.45 6.41 -26.29
CA ARG A 34 14.80 5.10 -26.14
C ARG A 34 14.32 4.89 -24.70
N GLU A 35 15.14 5.19 -23.69
CA GLU A 35 14.75 5.06 -22.27
C GLU A 35 13.57 5.98 -21.93
N ASN A 36 13.58 7.23 -22.40
CA ASN A 36 12.45 8.14 -22.20
C ASN A 36 11.16 7.65 -22.84
N LYS A 37 11.27 7.07 -24.04
CA LYS A 37 10.12 6.46 -24.70
C LYS A 37 9.57 5.32 -23.85
N ILE A 38 10.43 4.42 -23.35
CA ILE A 38 10.02 3.33 -22.45
C ILE A 38 9.32 3.90 -21.21
N ASN A 39 9.94 4.85 -20.50
CA ASN A 39 9.39 5.45 -19.29
C ASN A 39 7.99 6.05 -19.50
N ARG A 40 7.78 6.75 -20.62
CA ARG A 40 6.45 7.28 -20.98
C ARG A 40 5.43 6.16 -21.21
N HIS A 41 5.82 5.08 -21.89
CA HIS A 41 4.91 3.95 -22.14
C HIS A 41 4.53 3.23 -20.85
N LEU A 42 5.47 3.08 -19.90
CA LEU A 42 5.18 2.50 -18.59
C LEU A 42 4.09 3.29 -17.85
N ILE A 43 4.21 4.62 -17.78
CA ILE A 43 3.18 5.47 -17.15
C ILE A 43 1.84 5.38 -17.89
N ILE A 44 1.86 5.48 -19.23
CA ILE A 44 0.62 5.41 -20.02
C ILE A 44 -0.10 4.08 -19.79
N ILE A 45 0.63 2.97 -19.76
CA ILE A 45 0.05 1.64 -19.55
C ILE A 45 -0.49 1.49 -18.14
N TYR A 46 0.25 1.96 -17.13
CA TYR A 46 -0.23 1.96 -15.75
C TYR A 46 -1.56 2.71 -15.63
N VAL A 47 -1.61 3.95 -16.13
CA VAL A 47 -2.83 4.77 -16.08
C VAL A 47 -3.95 4.13 -16.90
N ALA A 48 -3.67 3.62 -18.10
CA ALA A 48 -4.68 2.99 -18.94
C ALA A 48 -5.28 1.74 -18.30
N ILE A 49 -4.45 0.86 -17.73
CA ILE A 49 -4.91 -0.35 -17.06
C ILE A 49 -5.72 0.02 -15.81
N SER A 50 -5.24 0.96 -14.98
CA SER A 50 -5.98 1.41 -13.80
C SER A 50 -7.35 1.97 -14.17
N LEU A 51 -7.43 2.86 -15.17
CA LEU A 51 -8.71 3.39 -15.65
C LEU A 51 -9.64 2.31 -16.21
N LEU A 52 -9.10 1.34 -16.94
CA LEU A 52 -9.90 0.22 -17.48
C LEU A 52 -10.46 -0.66 -16.36
N ILE A 53 -9.68 -0.95 -15.32
CA ILE A 53 -10.14 -1.73 -14.17
C ILE A 53 -11.18 -0.97 -13.35
N THR A 54 -10.97 0.32 -13.09
CA THR A 54 -11.97 1.17 -12.41
C THR A 54 -13.27 1.24 -13.22
N LEU A 55 -13.19 1.43 -14.54
CA LEU A 55 -14.37 1.42 -15.41
C LEU A 55 -15.08 0.07 -15.41
N PHE A 56 -14.32 -1.03 -15.49
CA PHE A 56 -14.87 -2.37 -15.41
C PHE A 56 -15.60 -2.59 -14.08
N SER A 57 -14.97 -2.25 -12.95
CA SER A 57 -15.57 -2.38 -11.61
C SER A 57 -16.89 -1.62 -11.50
N MET A 58 -16.91 -0.36 -11.96
CA MET A 58 -18.10 0.48 -11.94
C MET A 58 -19.25 -0.09 -12.79
N VAL A 59 -18.95 -0.51 -14.03
CA VAL A 59 -19.95 -1.10 -14.94
C VAL A 59 -20.44 -2.44 -14.41
N TYR A 60 -19.53 -3.26 -13.89
CA TYR A 60 -19.85 -4.55 -13.29
C TYR A 60 -20.80 -4.37 -12.10
N GLY A 61 -20.47 -3.50 -11.14
CA GLY A 61 -21.32 -3.24 -9.97
C GLY A 61 -22.71 -2.75 -10.34
N THR A 62 -22.81 -1.84 -11.32
CA THR A 62 -24.10 -1.32 -11.80
C THR A 62 -24.98 -2.43 -12.40
N ILE A 63 -24.39 -3.38 -13.13
CA ILE A 63 -25.13 -4.51 -13.72
C ILE A 63 -25.48 -5.54 -12.64
N ARG A 64 -24.51 -5.83 -11.77
CA ARG A 64 -24.63 -6.85 -10.73
C ARG A 64 -25.70 -6.52 -9.69
N PHE A 65 -25.78 -5.25 -9.31
CA PHE A 65 -26.67 -4.72 -8.26
C PHE A 65 -27.72 -3.75 -8.82
N SER A 66 -28.27 -4.06 -10.00
CA SER A 66 -29.24 -3.17 -10.69
C SER A 66 -30.50 -2.80 -9.89
N ASP A 67 -30.94 -3.67 -8.97
CA ASP A 67 -32.09 -3.45 -8.07
C ASP A 67 -31.66 -3.33 -6.59
N SER A 68 -30.51 -2.69 -6.31
CA SER A 68 -29.88 -2.63 -4.99
C SER A 68 -30.85 -2.22 -3.86
N ASP A 69 -31.72 -1.23 -4.10
CA ASP A 69 -32.69 -0.75 -3.09
C ASP A 69 -33.63 -1.87 -2.63
N VAL A 70 -34.09 -2.72 -3.55
CA VAL A 70 -34.97 -3.85 -3.25
C VAL A 70 -34.19 -4.90 -2.45
N ILE A 71 -32.98 -5.22 -2.87
CA ILE A 71 -32.11 -6.21 -2.21
C ILE A 71 -31.81 -5.78 -0.76
N ILE A 72 -31.43 -4.51 -0.57
CA ILE A 72 -31.12 -3.90 0.74
C ILE A 72 -32.38 -3.83 1.63
N SER A 73 -33.55 -3.56 1.05
CA SER A 73 -34.81 -3.54 1.82
C SER A 73 -35.16 -4.90 2.42
N ASN A 74 -34.72 -5.98 1.77
CA ASN A 74 -34.85 -7.36 2.23
C ASN A 74 -33.72 -7.80 3.18
N VAL A 75 -32.76 -6.92 3.50
CA VAL A 75 -31.82 -7.13 4.60
C VAL A 75 -32.40 -6.48 5.86
N ILE A 76 -32.90 -7.29 6.79
CA ILE A 76 -33.62 -6.79 7.97
C ILE A 76 -32.82 -6.98 9.27
N ILE A 77 -32.86 -5.97 10.13
CA ILE A 77 -32.34 -6.07 11.49
C ILE A 77 -33.42 -6.77 12.33
N THR A 78 -33.16 -8.01 12.75
CA THR A 78 -34.15 -8.85 13.45
C THR A 78 -34.15 -8.65 14.97
N ARG A 79 -33.00 -8.23 15.53
CA ARG A 79 -32.87 -7.69 16.89
C ARG A 79 -32.13 -6.37 16.81
N THR A 80 -32.66 -5.35 17.48
CA THR A 80 -32.04 -4.02 17.55
C THR A 80 -30.57 -4.16 17.89
N ILE A 81 -29.72 -3.53 17.09
CA ILE A 81 -28.30 -3.46 17.38
C ILE A 81 -28.14 -2.71 18.71
N SER A 82 -27.54 -3.35 19.70
CA SER A 82 -27.23 -2.75 21.00
C SER A 82 -25.77 -2.37 21.06
N ILE A 83 -25.51 -1.26 21.75
CA ILE A 83 -24.16 -0.77 21.98
C ILE A 83 -23.95 -0.67 23.48
N GLU A 84 -22.91 -1.35 23.96
CA GLU A 84 -22.46 -1.27 25.34
C GLU A 84 -21.10 -0.59 25.36
N VAL A 85 -20.95 0.45 26.18
CA VAL A 85 -19.71 1.22 26.29
C VAL A 85 -19.16 1.03 27.70
N GLU A 86 -17.95 0.51 27.79
CA GLU A 86 -17.22 0.30 29.05
C GLU A 86 -15.96 1.17 29.09
N ASP A 87 -15.57 1.62 30.28
CA ASP A 87 -14.29 2.31 30.47
C ASP A 87 -13.13 1.32 30.31
N SER A 88 -12.26 1.54 29.33
CA SER A 88 -11.01 0.82 29.17
C SER A 88 -9.90 1.47 30.00
N ILE A 89 -9.33 0.71 30.93
CA ILE A 89 -8.17 1.13 31.72
C ILE A 89 -6.86 0.84 30.96
N ASP A 90 -6.93 0.02 29.91
CA ASP A 90 -5.76 -0.54 29.23
C ASP A 90 -5.22 0.38 28.12
N ASN A 91 -6.04 1.32 27.62
CA ASN A 91 -5.65 2.25 26.55
C ASN A 91 -6.02 3.70 26.88
N PRO A 92 -5.09 4.51 27.43
CA PRO A 92 -5.40 5.89 27.84
C PRO A 92 -5.73 6.83 26.67
N ASP A 93 -5.32 6.48 25.44
CA ASP A 93 -5.64 7.25 24.23
C ASP A 93 -7.03 6.88 23.66
N TYR A 94 -7.56 5.71 24.01
CA TYR A 94 -8.89 5.23 23.61
C TYR A 94 -9.63 4.64 24.82
N PRO A 95 -10.17 5.50 25.70
CA PRO A 95 -10.65 5.11 27.01
C PRO A 95 -12.01 4.38 26.99
N TYR A 96 -12.63 4.20 25.83
CA TYR A 96 -13.95 3.58 25.71
C TYR A 96 -13.88 2.30 24.88
N LEU A 97 -14.25 1.17 25.47
CA LEU A 97 -14.48 -0.09 24.76
C LEU A 97 -15.96 -0.15 24.35
N VAL A 98 -16.22 -0.19 23.05
CA VAL A 98 -17.55 -0.23 22.47
C VAL A 98 -17.83 -1.64 21.96
N THR A 99 -18.89 -2.27 22.49
CA THR A 99 -19.37 -3.59 22.05
C THR A 99 -20.65 -3.44 21.24
N ILE A 100 -20.65 -3.92 20.00
CA ILE A 100 -21.81 -3.95 19.12
C ILE A 100 -22.36 -5.37 19.08
N SER A 101 -23.66 -5.53 19.35
CA SER A 101 -24.34 -6.82 19.24
C SER A 101 -25.65 -6.69 18.47
N GLY A 102 -25.91 -7.58 17.52
CA GLY A 102 -27.05 -7.42 16.62
C GLY A 102 -27.26 -8.59 15.68
N TRP A 103 -28.46 -8.71 15.13
CA TRP A 103 -28.81 -9.83 14.26
C TRP A 103 -29.36 -9.28 12.94
N VAL A 104 -28.65 -9.50 11.85
CA VAL A 104 -29.08 -9.10 10.51
C VAL A 104 -29.50 -10.35 9.74
N LYS A 105 -30.64 -10.27 9.05
CA LYS A 105 -31.18 -11.39 8.26
C LYS A 105 -31.33 -10.99 6.80
N ASN A 106 -30.80 -11.83 5.91
CA ASN A 106 -31.13 -11.76 4.49
C ASN A 106 -32.50 -12.43 4.27
N THR A 107 -33.53 -11.71 3.82
CA THR A 107 -34.83 -12.31 3.47
C THR A 107 -35.01 -12.51 1.97
N ASN A 108 -34.00 -12.20 1.17
CA ASN A 108 -33.98 -12.57 -0.25
C ASN A 108 -33.91 -14.10 -0.38
N ASP A 109 -34.39 -14.59 -1.52
CA ASP A 109 -34.34 -16.02 -1.90
C ASP A 109 -33.03 -16.41 -2.60
N PHE A 110 -32.03 -15.53 -2.59
CA PHE A 110 -30.68 -15.75 -3.11
C PHE A 110 -29.61 -15.25 -2.13
N GLU A 111 -28.38 -15.72 -2.33
CA GLU A 111 -27.18 -15.29 -1.60
C GLU A 111 -26.75 -13.89 -2.02
N ILE A 112 -26.48 -13.03 -1.04
CA ILE A 112 -25.89 -11.70 -1.26
C ILE A 112 -24.36 -11.84 -1.12
N PRO A 113 -23.55 -11.38 -2.09
CA PRO A 113 -22.10 -11.55 -2.05
C PRO A 113 -21.47 -10.93 -0.80
N SER A 114 -21.79 -9.68 -0.48
CA SER A 114 -21.40 -9.05 0.78
C SER A 114 -22.52 -8.12 1.26
N VAL A 115 -22.79 -8.14 2.56
CA VAL A 115 -23.67 -7.17 3.23
C VAL A 115 -22.81 -6.40 4.21
N TYR A 116 -22.89 -5.08 4.17
CA TYR A 116 -22.18 -4.22 5.11
C TYR A 116 -23.14 -3.30 5.87
N LEU A 117 -22.72 -2.94 7.09
CA LEU A 117 -23.32 -1.94 7.93
C LEU A 117 -22.27 -0.87 8.24
N GLU A 118 -22.60 0.37 7.97
CA GLU A 118 -21.85 1.52 8.47
C GLU A 118 -22.59 2.07 9.69
N LEU A 119 -21.90 2.11 10.82
CA LEU A 119 -22.40 2.66 12.06
C LEU A 119 -21.73 4.01 12.30
N ASP A 120 -22.45 5.10 12.05
CA ASP A 120 -21.95 6.45 12.31
C ASP A 120 -22.24 6.81 13.76
N PHE A 121 -21.17 6.96 14.55
CA PHE A 121 -21.26 7.28 15.96
C PHE A 121 -21.33 8.79 16.18
N LEU A 122 -22.24 9.18 17.05
CA LEU A 122 -22.59 10.58 17.29
C LEU A 122 -22.52 10.90 18.79
N THR A 123 -22.03 12.08 19.10
CA THR A 123 -22.13 12.67 20.45
C THR A 123 -23.57 13.14 20.72
N SER A 124 -23.84 13.53 21.96
CA SER A 124 -25.11 14.14 22.40
C SER A 124 -25.39 15.49 21.76
N SER A 125 -24.37 16.17 21.23
CA SER A 125 -24.50 17.36 20.37
C SER A 125 -24.74 17.03 18.89
N ASN A 126 -24.84 15.74 18.54
CA ASN A 126 -24.98 15.23 17.18
C ASN A 126 -23.76 15.54 16.28
N GLU A 127 -22.57 15.59 16.89
CA GLU A 127 -21.29 15.66 16.18
C GLU A 127 -20.78 14.24 15.90
N GLU A 128 -20.26 14.01 14.71
CA GLU A 128 -19.74 12.73 14.27
C GLU A 128 -18.40 12.43 14.97
N ILE A 129 -18.34 11.30 15.65
CA ILE A 129 -17.13 10.77 16.31
C ILE A 129 -16.34 9.95 15.29
N GLY A 130 -17.04 9.13 14.51
CA GLY A 130 -16.47 8.31 13.44
C GLY A 130 -17.45 7.23 12.97
N THR A 131 -17.09 6.56 11.88
CA THR A 131 -17.87 5.47 11.30
C THR A 131 -17.18 4.15 11.55
N TYR A 132 -17.92 3.16 12.04
CA TYR A 132 -17.45 1.79 12.16
C TYR A 132 -18.14 0.92 11.11
N SER A 133 -17.35 0.24 10.27
CA SER A 133 -17.87 -0.62 9.21
C SER A 133 -17.82 -2.08 9.62
N LEU A 134 -18.96 -2.76 9.48
CA LEU A 134 -19.10 -4.20 9.66
C LEU A 134 -19.48 -4.83 8.32
N SER A 135 -18.97 -6.01 8.01
CA SER A 135 -19.39 -6.73 6.79
C SER A 135 -19.42 -8.23 7.00
N GLU A 136 -20.35 -8.89 6.33
CA GLU A 136 -20.44 -10.35 6.22
C GLU A 136 -20.46 -10.75 4.75
N ASP A 137 -19.50 -11.58 4.35
CA ASP A 137 -19.43 -12.15 3.01
C ASP A 137 -20.28 -13.43 2.92
N HIS A 138 -20.88 -13.67 1.76
CA HIS A 138 -21.68 -14.86 1.45
C HIS A 138 -22.92 -15.06 2.32
N LEU A 139 -23.68 -13.98 2.59
CA LEU A 139 -24.92 -14.09 3.37
C LEU A 139 -26.03 -14.79 2.56
N GLY A 140 -26.26 -16.07 2.85
CA GLY A 140 -27.18 -16.95 2.16
C GLY A 140 -28.67 -16.57 2.31
N PRO A 141 -29.56 -17.20 1.51
CA PRO A 141 -30.99 -16.92 1.56
C PRO A 141 -31.59 -17.30 2.91
N TYR A 142 -32.30 -16.37 3.55
CA TYR A 142 -32.89 -16.54 4.89
C TYR A 142 -31.88 -16.74 6.03
N GLU A 143 -30.58 -16.57 5.76
CA GLU A 143 -29.51 -16.68 6.75
C GLU A 143 -29.48 -15.46 7.69
N ILE A 144 -28.99 -15.68 8.90
CA ILE A 144 -28.82 -14.67 9.92
C ILE A 144 -27.33 -14.49 10.20
N TRP A 145 -26.85 -13.28 9.97
CA TRP A 145 -25.56 -12.79 10.44
C TRP A 145 -25.70 -12.34 11.89
N TYR A 146 -24.90 -12.95 12.77
CA TYR A 146 -24.78 -12.60 14.18
C TYR A 146 -23.58 -11.67 14.38
N ILE A 147 -23.86 -10.45 14.83
CA ILE A 147 -22.86 -9.42 15.11
C ILE A 147 -22.51 -9.49 16.59
N ASN A 148 -21.22 -9.56 16.89
CA ASN A 148 -20.65 -9.41 18.23
C ASN A 148 -19.21 -8.91 18.12
N GLU A 149 -19.07 -7.62 17.92
CA GLU A 149 -17.80 -6.95 17.60
C GLU A 149 -17.44 -5.93 18.68
N GLN A 150 -16.15 -5.75 18.90
CA GLN A 150 -15.63 -4.81 19.89
C GLN A 150 -14.56 -3.93 19.27
N PHE A 151 -14.62 -2.63 19.56
CA PHE A 151 -13.60 -1.68 19.14
C PHE A 151 -13.38 -0.61 20.20
N TYR A 152 -12.24 0.07 20.13
CA TYR A 152 -11.91 1.15 21.04
C TYR A 152 -12.22 2.51 20.42
N SER A 153 -12.76 3.43 21.23
CA SER A 153 -13.12 4.79 20.82
C SER A 153 -12.40 5.82 21.70
N SER A 154 -12.00 6.94 21.09
CA SER A 154 -11.43 8.10 21.79
C SER A 154 -12.49 8.88 22.56
N ASP A 155 -13.69 8.94 22.02
CA ASP A 155 -14.82 9.70 22.56
C ASP A 155 -15.99 8.78 22.90
N TYR A 156 -16.84 9.22 23.84
CA TYR A 156 -17.99 8.45 24.28
C TYR A 156 -19.13 8.54 23.24
N PRO A 157 -19.53 7.42 22.62
CA PRO A 157 -20.64 7.43 21.67
C PRO A 157 -21.99 7.47 22.39
N ASP A 158 -22.73 8.57 22.22
CA ASP A 158 -24.06 8.75 22.83
C ASP A 158 -25.16 8.08 21.98
N THR A 159 -25.08 8.21 20.66
CA THR A 159 -26.04 7.63 19.71
C THR A 159 -25.32 7.15 18.45
N PHE A 160 -26.04 6.43 17.59
CA PHE A 160 -25.51 5.99 16.31
C PHE A 160 -26.60 5.89 15.26
N THR A 161 -26.22 6.04 14.00
CA THR A 161 -27.05 5.70 12.84
C THR A 161 -26.52 4.45 12.16
N ILE A 162 -27.39 3.74 11.45
CA ILE A 162 -27.00 2.55 10.68
C ILE A 162 -27.34 2.80 9.22
N VAL A 163 -26.34 2.74 8.36
CA VAL A 163 -26.50 2.62 6.92
C VAL A 163 -26.24 1.18 6.53
N LYS A 164 -27.12 0.60 5.72
CA LYS A 164 -26.96 -0.76 5.19
C LYS A 164 -26.58 -0.65 3.73
N GLY A 165 -25.65 -1.47 3.30
CA GLY A 165 -25.36 -1.65 1.89
C GLY A 165 -25.05 -3.08 1.53
N ILE A 166 -24.86 -3.29 0.23
CA ILE A 166 -24.42 -4.54 -0.35
C ILE A 166 -23.27 -4.25 -1.29
N ASP A 167 -22.34 -5.19 -1.38
CA ASP A 167 -21.22 -5.09 -2.30
C ASP A 167 -20.77 -6.49 -2.74
N GLU A 168 -19.73 -6.56 -3.56
CA GLU A 168 -18.98 -7.78 -3.82
C GLU A 168 -18.08 -8.16 -2.64
N THR A 169 -17.66 -9.42 -2.61
CA THR A 169 -16.81 -9.95 -1.53
C THR A 169 -15.42 -9.31 -1.50
N SER A 170 -14.78 -9.37 -0.33
CA SER A 170 -13.38 -8.94 -0.19
C SER A 170 -12.45 -9.73 -1.14
N MET A 171 -12.76 -11.02 -1.36
CA MET A 171 -12.03 -11.87 -2.30
C MET A 171 -12.17 -11.39 -3.76
N PHE A 172 -13.33 -10.89 -4.18
CA PHE A 172 -13.51 -10.33 -5.52
C PHE A 172 -12.59 -9.13 -5.73
N TYR A 173 -12.56 -8.19 -4.79
CA TYR A 173 -11.69 -7.02 -4.86
C TYR A 173 -10.20 -7.39 -4.82
N LEU A 174 -9.82 -8.38 -4.01
CA LEU A 174 -8.46 -8.91 -3.99
C LEU A 174 -8.07 -9.48 -5.36
N LEU A 175 -8.92 -10.28 -5.98
CA LEU A 175 -8.66 -10.87 -7.30
C LEU A 175 -8.63 -9.81 -8.40
N LEU A 176 -9.48 -8.78 -8.31
CA LEU A 176 -9.49 -7.67 -9.27
C LEU A 176 -8.19 -6.87 -9.20
N ASN A 177 -7.75 -6.49 -8.00
CA ASN A 177 -6.48 -5.81 -7.77
C ASN A 177 -5.29 -6.69 -8.19
N PHE A 178 -5.34 -7.98 -7.86
CA PHE A 178 -4.33 -8.94 -8.29
C PHE A 178 -4.23 -8.98 -9.82
N ALA A 179 -5.35 -9.10 -10.53
CA ALA A 179 -5.37 -9.11 -11.99
C ALA A 179 -4.81 -7.80 -12.57
N GLN A 180 -5.20 -6.65 -12.02
CA GLN A 180 -4.69 -5.34 -12.43
C GLN A 180 -3.16 -5.27 -12.35
N VAL A 181 -2.60 -5.56 -11.16
CA VAL A 181 -1.17 -5.45 -10.91
C VAL A 181 -0.40 -6.53 -11.68
N PHE A 182 -0.93 -7.75 -11.78
CA PHE A 182 -0.32 -8.85 -12.53
C PHE A 182 -0.22 -8.53 -14.02
N ILE A 183 -1.31 -8.07 -14.65
CA ILE A 183 -1.32 -7.67 -16.07
C ILE A 183 -0.32 -6.51 -16.28
N THR A 184 -0.32 -5.52 -15.39
CA THR A 184 0.62 -4.40 -15.46
C THR A 184 2.08 -4.86 -15.38
N ALA A 185 2.40 -5.74 -14.43
CA ALA A 185 3.73 -6.31 -14.26
C ALA A 185 4.19 -7.07 -15.53
N ILE A 186 3.30 -7.83 -16.18
CA ILE A 186 3.60 -8.50 -17.45
C ILE A 186 3.97 -7.48 -18.53
N PHE A 187 3.13 -6.46 -18.75
CA PHE A 187 3.42 -5.44 -19.76
C PHE A 187 4.75 -4.72 -19.49
N PHE A 188 5.01 -4.39 -18.22
CA PHE A 188 6.24 -3.72 -17.82
C PHE A 188 7.48 -4.56 -18.10
N VAL A 189 7.46 -5.84 -17.71
CA VAL A 189 8.57 -6.76 -18.00
C VAL A 189 8.75 -6.97 -19.50
N LEU A 190 7.68 -7.04 -20.29
CA LEU A 190 7.77 -7.21 -21.74
C LEU A 190 8.38 -5.98 -22.45
N ILE A 191 7.95 -4.78 -22.05
CA ILE A 191 8.42 -3.52 -22.64
C ILE A 191 9.86 -3.22 -22.24
N ASP A 192 10.19 -3.47 -20.98
CA ASP A 192 11.47 -3.08 -20.38
C ASP A 192 12.47 -4.25 -20.19
N LYS A 193 12.21 -5.39 -20.84
CA LYS A 193 13.00 -6.64 -20.71
C LYS A 193 14.52 -6.44 -20.85
N SER A 194 14.93 -5.49 -21.68
CA SER A 194 16.34 -5.20 -21.95
C SER A 194 17.04 -4.64 -20.72
N ASN A 195 16.40 -3.71 -20.02
CA ASN A 195 16.96 -3.08 -18.84
C ASN A 195 16.91 -4.01 -17.64
N PHE A 196 15.84 -4.79 -17.46
CA PHE A 196 15.82 -5.87 -16.47
C PHE A 196 17.02 -6.81 -16.64
N ARG A 197 17.30 -7.26 -17.88
CA ARG A 197 18.48 -8.11 -18.14
C ARG A 197 19.80 -7.39 -17.83
N LYS A 198 19.91 -6.10 -18.12
CA LYS A 198 21.10 -5.28 -17.82
C LYS A 198 21.32 -5.17 -16.32
N ASP A 199 20.29 -4.79 -15.57
CA ASP A 199 20.33 -4.59 -14.13
C ASP A 199 20.59 -5.90 -13.39
N TRP A 200 20.02 -7.01 -13.87
CA TRP A 200 20.27 -8.34 -13.32
C TRP A 200 21.71 -8.81 -13.54
N LYS A 201 22.27 -8.57 -14.74
CA LYS A 201 23.68 -8.83 -15.01
C LYS A 201 24.58 -7.98 -14.12
N GLY A 202 24.22 -6.72 -13.91
CA GLY A 202 24.89 -5.84 -12.94
C GLY A 202 24.86 -6.45 -11.55
N PHE A 203 23.67 -6.84 -11.09
CA PHE A 203 23.45 -7.45 -9.78
C PHE A 203 24.33 -8.67 -9.55
N LYS A 204 24.33 -9.62 -10.51
CA LYS A 204 25.15 -10.85 -10.45
C LYS A 204 26.66 -10.61 -10.43
N LYS A 205 27.15 -9.50 -10.98
CA LYS A 205 28.59 -9.17 -10.94
C LYS A 205 29.05 -8.72 -9.56
N SER A 206 28.17 -8.14 -8.76
CA SER A 206 28.55 -7.57 -7.45
C SER A 206 27.43 -7.75 -6.41
N PRO A 207 27.01 -8.99 -6.11
CA PRO A 207 25.84 -9.24 -5.27
C PRO A 207 26.01 -8.70 -3.85
N GLY A 208 27.21 -8.82 -3.24
CA GLY A 208 27.46 -8.33 -1.88
C GLY A 208 27.23 -6.82 -1.71
N ILE A 209 27.62 -6.01 -2.71
CA ILE A 209 27.39 -4.56 -2.69
C ILE A 209 25.90 -4.27 -2.75
N PHE A 210 25.17 -4.90 -3.67
CA PHE A 210 23.74 -4.65 -3.84
C PHE A 210 22.90 -5.19 -2.68
N ILE A 211 23.24 -6.35 -2.13
CA ILE A 211 22.62 -6.87 -0.90
C ILE A 211 22.89 -5.92 0.28
N GLY A 212 24.12 -5.41 0.42
CA GLY A 212 24.43 -4.40 1.43
C GLY A 212 23.61 -3.13 1.25
N GLN A 213 23.40 -2.67 0.02
CA GLN A 213 22.52 -1.54 -0.30
C GLN A 213 21.04 -1.83 0.02
N ILE A 214 20.57 -3.06 -0.21
CA ILE A 214 19.21 -3.47 0.16
C ILE A 214 19.03 -3.41 1.68
N ILE A 215 19.98 -3.98 2.45
CA ILE A 215 19.92 -3.98 3.91
C ILE A 215 19.96 -2.55 4.46
N VAL A 216 20.91 -1.74 4.01
CA VAL A 216 21.03 -0.33 4.42
C VAL A 216 19.77 0.45 4.01
N GLY A 217 19.26 0.22 2.80
CA GLY A 217 18.02 0.82 2.33
C GLY A 217 16.82 0.49 3.22
N TYR A 218 16.69 -0.78 3.63
CA TYR A 218 15.64 -1.20 4.55
C TYR A 218 15.77 -0.51 5.92
N LEU A 219 16.98 -0.46 6.48
CA LEU A 219 17.21 0.25 7.74
C LEU A 219 16.85 1.74 7.64
N LEU A 220 17.12 2.39 6.50
CA LEU A 220 16.71 3.77 6.25
C LEU A 220 15.20 3.92 6.17
N VAL A 221 14.50 2.98 5.52
CA VAL A 221 13.02 2.96 5.49
C VAL A 221 12.48 2.80 6.91
N PHE A 222 13.00 1.85 7.68
CA PHE A 222 12.59 1.63 9.07
C PHE A 222 12.75 2.89 9.93
N ILE A 223 13.91 3.55 9.85
CA ILE A 223 14.16 4.81 10.56
C ILE A 223 13.19 5.92 10.10
N ALA A 224 12.95 6.03 8.80
CA ALA A 224 12.04 7.03 8.23
C ALA A 224 10.59 6.81 8.68
N LEU A 225 10.12 5.57 8.70
CA LEU A 225 8.79 5.21 9.20
C LEU A 225 8.67 5.49 10.70
N TYR A 226 9.64 5.07 11.50
CA TYR A 226 9.63 5.32 12.94
C TYR A 226 9.63 6.82 13.27
N ALA A 227 10.46 7.61 12.58
CA ALA A 227 10.46 9.07 12.72
C ALA A 227 9.12 9.70 12.28
N SER A 228 8.49 9.16 11.23
CA SER A 228 7.17 9.61 10.77
C SER A 228 6.10 9.37 11.82
N GLN A 229 6.12 8.22 12.49
CA GLN A 229 5.18 7.91 13.57
C GLN A 229 5.33 8.85 14.78
N ILE A 230 6.56 9.17 15.18
CA ILE A 230 6.81 10.17 16.24
C ILE A 230 6.25 11.54 15.84
N LEU A 231 6.44 11.93 14.57
CA LEU A 231 5.93 13.21 14.07
C LEU A 231 4.40 13.23 14.05
N LEU A 232 3.75 12.17 13.58
CA LEU A 232 2.29 12.04 13.57
C LEU A 232 1.71 12.12 14.99
N GLN A 233 2.32 11.40 15.94
CA GLN A 233 1.93 11.48 17.35
C GLN A 233 2.07 12.90 17.91
N TYR A 234 3.17 13.61 17.58
CA TYR A 234 3.34 15.00 17.98
C TYR A 234 2.29 15.93 17.38
N LEU A 235 1.78 15.62 16.19
CA LEU A 235 0.69 16.34 15.53
C LEU A 235 -0.70 15.93 16.03
N GLY A 236 -0.79 15.00 16.99
CA GLY A 236 -2.06 14.52 17.56
C GLY A 236 -2.77 13.47 16.71
N VAL A 237 -2.08 12.82 15.77
CA VAL A 237 -2.61 11.72 14.98
C VAL A 237 -2.31 10.41 15.70
N THR A 238 -3.34 9.74 16.22
CA THR A 238 -3.22 8.52 17.05
C THR A 238 -3.72 7.25 16.37
N GLY A 239 -4.21 7.34 15.13
CA GLY A 239 -4.74 6.23 14.34
C GLY A 239 -3.82 5.79 13.19
N THR A 240 -4.16 4.64 12.61
CA THR A 240 -3.61 4.15 11.33
C THR A 240 -4.18 4.97 10.16
N SER A 241 -3.65 4.73 8.96
CA SER A 241 -4.21 5.36 7.76
C SER A 241 -5.34 4.52 7.20
N GLU A 242 -6.32 5.15 6.57
CA GLU A 242 -7.43 4.48 5.89
C GLU A 242 -6.96 3.42 4.87
N ASN A 243 -5.83 3.70 4.21
CA ASN A 243 -5.22 2.74 3.29
C ASN A 243 -4.66 1.50 4.02
N GLU A 244 -4.09 1.67 5.20
CA GLU A 244 -3.57 0.58 6.02
C GLU A 244 -4.72 -0.27 6.58
N ASP A 245 -5.81 0.38 7.00
CA ASP A 245 -7.00 -0.29 7.53
C ASP A 245 -7.72 -1.10 6.44
N ALA A 246 -7.88 -0.53 5.24
CA ALA A 246 -8.41 -1.23 4.08
C ALA A 246 -7.55 -2.43 3.67
N ILE A 247 -6.22 -2.36 3.83
CA ILE A 247 -5.33 -3.50 3.61
C ILE A 247 -5.51 -4.54 4.73
N ALA A 248 -5.57 -4.10 5.98
CA ALA A 248 -5.73 -4.97 7.14
C ALA A 248 -7.03 -5.79 7.08
N SER A 249 -8.14 -5.18 6.65
CA SER A 249 -9.44 -5.84 6.48
C SER A 249 -9.44 -6.94 5.41
N MET A 250 -8.47 -6.97 4.49
CA MET A 250 -8.35 -8.04 3.50
C MET A 250 -7.73 -9.32 4.07
N PHE A 251 -7.04 -9.25 5.21
CA PHE A 251 -6.39 -10.42 5.80
C PHE A 251 -7.40 -11.35 6.48
N SER A 252 -7.16 -12.65 6.38
CA SER A 252 -7.95 -13.70 7.04
C SER A 252 -7.05 -14.91 7.34
N ASP A 253 -7.53 -15.86 8.14
CA ASP A 253 -6.84 -17.12 8.44
C ASP A 253 -6.79 -18.10 7.24
N ASN A 254 -7.44 -17.76 6.14
CA ASN A 254 -7.47 -18.54 4.92
C ASN A 254 -6.11 -18.52 4.19
N LEU A 255 -5.47 -19.69 4.06
CA LEU A 255 -4.14 -19.82 3.46
C LEU A 255 -4.07 -19.34 1.99
N LEU A 256 -5.13 -19.51 1.21
CA LEU A 256 -5.17 -19.03 -0.17
C LEU A 256 -5.22 -17.50 -0.20
N ASN A 257 -6.01 -16.87 0.66
CA ASN A 257 -6.04 -15.41 0.80
C ASN A 257 -4.65 -14.88 1.20
N LEU A 258 -4.05 -15.43 2.25
CA LEU A 258 -2.71 -15.04 2.70
C LEU A 258 -1.65 -15.18 1.59
N GLY A 259 -1.71 -16.27 0.80
CA GLY A 259 -0.84 -16.48 -0.34
C GLY A 259 -1.04 -15.47 -1.48
N LEU A 260 -2.29 -15.11 -1.79
CA LEU A 260 -2.61 -14.07 -2.77
C LEU A 260 -2.15 -12.69 -2.31
N LEU A 261 -2.37 -12.33 -1.04
CA LEU A 261 -1.89 -11.08 -0.44
C LEU A 261 -0.37 -11.00 -0.44
N PHE A 262 0.34 -12.10 -0.14
CA PHE A 262 1.80 -12.13 -0.25
C PHE A 262 2.26 -11.83 -1.68
N LEU A 263 1.68 -12.49 -2.68
CA LEU A 263 2.05 -12.27 -4.07
C LEU A 263 1.71 -10.86 -4.54
N LEU A 264 0.57 -10.32 -4.12
CA LEU A 264 0.14 -8.96 -4.46
C LEU A 264 1.05 -7.93 -3.78
N LEU A 265 1.03 -7.88 -2.45
CA LEU A 265 1.65 -6.81 -1.64
C LEU A 265 3.17 -6.91 -1.59
N CYS A 266 3.74 -8.11 -1.51
CA CYS A 266 5.19 -8.25 -1.33
C CYS A 266 5.93 -8.36 -2.67
N VAL A 267 5.30 -8.89 -3.72
CA VAL A 267 6.00 -9.20 -4.98
C VAL A 267 5.56 -8.30 -6.13
N LEU A 268 4.29 -8.39 -6.53
CA LEU A 268 3.81 -7.74 -7.75
C LEU A 268 3.74 -6.23 -7.60
N THR A 269 3.17 -5.73 -6.50
CA THR A 269 3.04 -4.29 -6.23
C THR A 269 4.41 -3.61 -6.16
N PRO A 270 5.40 -4.11 -5.39
CA PRO A 270 6.75 -3.52 -5.39
C PRO A 270 7.41 -3.50 -6.77
N ILE A 271 7.23 -4.53 -7.61
CA ILE A 271 7.76 -4.52 -8.98
C ILE A 271 7.11 -3.41 -9.81
N VAL A 272 5.78 -3.30 -9.78
CA VAL A 272 5.04 -2.30 -10.56
C VAL A 272 5.36 -0.90 -10.07
N GLU A 273 5.26 -0.65 -8.77
CA GLU A 273 5.48 0.66 -8.19
C GLU A 273 6.90 1.17 -8.38
N GLU A 274 7.92 0.32 -8.18
CA GLU A 274 9.31 0.75 -8.40
C GLU A 274 9.56 1.11 -9.88
N LEU A 275 8.90 0.43 -10.82
CA LEU A 275 8.97 0.78 -12.24
C LEU A 275 8.21 2.08 -12.57
N VAL A 276 7.06 2.33 -11.95
CA VAL A 276 6.33 3.60 -12.13
C VAL A 276 7.11 4.76 -11.51
N PHE A 277 7.55 4.63 -10.26
CA PHE A 277 8.06 5.75 -9.49
C PHE A 277 9.57 5.95 -9.64
N ARG A 278 10.39 4.88 -9.60
CA ARG A 278 11.85 4.99 -9.71
C ARG A 278 12.38 4.87 -11.11
N LYS A 279 11.78 4.02 -11.94
CA LYS A 279 12.23 3.97 -13.34
C LYS A 279 11.62 5.11 -14.14
N ALA A 280 10.29 5.16 -14.23
CA ALA A 280 9.63 6.09 -15.13
C ALA A 280 9.58 7.52 -14.59
N THR A 281 8.97 7.74 -13.43
CA THR A 281 8.74 9.09 -12.87
C THR A 281 10.05 9.78 -12.52
N TYR A 282 10.90 9.13 -11.72
CA TYR A 282 12.24 9.65 -11.40
C TYR A 282 13.05 9.90 -12.68
N GLY A 283 13.09 8.96 -13.63
CA GLY A 283 13.87 9.12 -14.86
C GLY A 283 13.43 10.32 -15.72
N LEU A 284 12.12 10.59 -15.79
CA LEU A 284 11.59 11.76 -16.48
C LEU A 284 11.95 13.08 -15.79
N ILE A 285 11.88 13.13 -14.45
CA ILE A 285 12.23 14.31 -13.67
C ILE A 285 13.75 14.55 -13.74
N GLU A 286 14.55 13.50 -13.56
CA GLU A 286 16.01 13.58 -13.54
C GLU A 286 16.57 14.13 -14.84
N LYS A 287 16.04 13.69 -15.98
CA LYS A 287 16.46 14.19 -17.29
C LYS A 287 16.40 15.71 -17.37
N ARG A 288 15.37 16.32 -16.78
CA ARG A 288 15.11 17.76 -16.91
C ARG A 288 15.69 18.59 -15.76
N PHE A 289 15.75 18.02 -14.56
CA PHE A 289 16.02 18.77 -13.33
C PHE A 289 17.16 18.17 -12.48
N GLY A 290 17.71 17.02 -12.87
CA GLY A 290 18.77 16.34 -12.14
C GLY A 290 18.27 15.42 -11.01
N PRO A 291 19.21 14.73 -10.33
CA PRO A 291 18.87 13.63 -9.43
C PRO A 291 18.15 14.07 -8.15
N ILE A 292 18.48 15.24 -7.58
CA ILE A 292 17.86 15.71 -6.32
C ILE A 292 16.36 16.00 -6.52
N PRO A 293 15.94 16.81 -7.52
CA PRO A 293 14.52 16.97 -7.82
C PRO A 293 13.81 15.65 -8.18
N ALA A 294 14.52 14.69 -8.79
CA ALA A 294 13.95 13.39 -9.09
C ALA A 294 13.67 12.54 -7.85
N ILE A 295 14.58 12.55 -6.86
CA ILE A 295 14.35 11.92 -5.55
C ILE A 295 13.11 12.55 -4.90
N ILE A 296 13.10 13.88 -4.78
CA ILE A 296 12.02 14.60 -4.10
C ILE A 296 10.69 14.41 -4.83
N GLY A 297 10.65 14.67 -6.13
CA GLY A 297 9.43 14.62 -6.93
C GLY A 297 8.84 13.21 -7.01
N SER A 298 9.67 12.18 -7.22
CA SER A 298 9.16 10.80 -7.25
C SER A 298 8.76 10.29 -5.86
N GLY A 299 9.35 10.79 -4.77
CA GLY A 299 8.96 10.47 -3.40
C GLY A 299 7.64 11.12 -3.01
N LEU A 300 7.44 12.40 -3.36
CA LEU A 300 6.19 13.12 -3.14
C LEU A 300 5.02 12.47 -3.91
N ILE A 301 5.21 12.21 -5.21
CA ILE A 301 4.17 11.58 -6.03
C ILE A 301 3.82 10.19 -5.46
N PHE A 302 4.82 9.41 -5.04
CA PHE A 302 4.58 8.12 -4.38
C PHE A 302 3.72 8.28 -3.12
N GLY A 303 4.07 9.19 -2.21
CA GLY A 303 3.35 9.35 -0.96
C GLY A 303 1.92 9.87 -1.12
N PHE A 304 1.70 10.85 -2.00
CA PHE A 304 0.36 11.37 -2.25
C PHE A 304 -0.56 10.36 -2.95
N MET A 305 -0.01 9.50 -3.82
CA MET A 305 -0.80 8.45 -4.48
C MET A 305 -1.38 7.43 -3.49
N HIS A 306 -0.74 7.21 -2.34
CA HIS A 306 -1.21 6.26 -1.32
C HIS A 306 -2.39 6.78 -0.49
N VAL A 307 -2.56 8.10 -0.44
CA VAL A 307 -3.61 8.74 0.38
C VAL A 307 -4.71 9.41 -0.43
N LEU A 308 -4.51 9.55 -1.75
CA LEU A 308 -5.45 10.27 -2.62
C LEU A 308 -6.83 9.62 -2.66
N ALA A 309 -6.92 8.29 -2.56
CA ALA A 309 -8.18 7.55 -2.60
C ALA A 309 -9.10 7.90 -1.42
N TYR A 310 -8.52 8.06 -0.23
CA TYR A 310 -9.23 8.32 1.03
C TYR A 310 -9.17 9.79 1.48
N MET A 311 -8.45 10.64 0.72
CA MET A 311 -8.23 12.05 1.04
C MET A 311 -7.53 12.29 2.41
N ASP A 312 -6.79 11.29 2.89
CA ASP A 312 -6.10 11.27 4.18
C ASP A 312 -4.68 11.86 4.07
N PHE A 313 -4.60 13.16 3.78
CA PHE A 313 -3.33 13.80 3.42
C PHE A 313 -2.30 13.85 4.55
N ILE A 314 -2.72 13.79 5.82
CA ILE A 314 -1.76 13.82 6.94
C ILE A 314 -0.97 12.50 7.01
N GLN A 315 -1.60 11.38 6.67
CA GLN A 315 -0.94 10.08 6.57
C GLN A 315 -0.03 9.95 5.34
N ALA A 316 0.08 11.00 4.49
CA ALA A 316 1.08 11.01 3.41
C ALA A 316 2.52 11.02 3.95
N ILE A 317 2.75 11.50 5.17
CA ILE A 317 4.09 11.66 5.79
C ILE A 317 4.92 10.36 5.71
N PRO A 318 4.48 9.21 6.27
CA PRO A 318 5.23 7.97 6.21
C PRO A 318 5.49 7.49 4.77
N TYR A 319 4.50 7.59 3.89
CA TYR A 319 4.65 7.18 2.49
C TYR A 319 5.62 8.08 1.72
N VAL A 320 5.57 9.40 1.91
CA VAL A 320 6.55 10.35 1.32
C VAL A 320 7.94 10.03 1.83
N ALA A 321 8.11 9.82 3.14
CA ALA A 321 9.42 9.51 3.74
C ALA A 321 10.01 8.23 3.14
N MET A 322 9.20 7.17 3.02
CA MET A 322 9.59 5.93 2.35
C MET A 322 9.94 6.17 0.87
N GLY A 323 9.11 6.93 0.14
CA GLY A 323 9.33 7.26 -1.26
C GLY A 323 10.64 8.03 -1.50
N LEU A 324 11.02 8.93 -0.59
CA LEU A 324 12.30 9.63 -0.61
C LEU A 324 13.47 8.67 -0.40
N VAL A 325 13.36 7.72 0.54
CA VAL A 325 14.38 6.69 0.76
C VAL A 325 14.54 5.81 -0.47
N PHE A 326 13.45 5.34 -1.08
CA PHE A 326 13.51 4.57 -2.32
C PHE A 326 14.17 5.36 -3.46
N GLY A 327 13.83 6.64 -3.62
CA GLY A 327 14.49 7.54 -4.59
C GLY A 327 16.00 7.64 -4.35
N TYR A 328 16.41 7.79 -3.09
CA TYR A 328 17.82 7.84 -2.70
C TYR A 328 18.55 6.51 -2.95
N VAL A 329 17.95 5.38 -2.58
CA VAL A 329 18.53 4.04 -2.80
C VAL A 329 18.67 3.79 -4.30
N TYR A 330 17.68 4.16 -5.11
CA TYR A 330 17.74 4.04 -6.57
C TYR A 330 18.91 4.84 -7.16
N TYR A 331 19.07 6.09 -6.72
CA TYR A 331 20.19 6.93 -7.12
C TYR A 331 21.54 6.30 -6.72
N ARG A 332 21.67 5.85 -5.47
CA ARG A 332 22.90 5.27 -4.93
C ARG A 332 23.27 3.92 -5.53
N SER A 333 22.28 3.13 -5.96
CA SER A 333 22.47 1.85 -6.63
C SER A 333 22.88 1.98 -8.10
N LYS A 334 23.17 3.21 -8.57
CA LYS A 334 23.39 3.53 -9.97
C LYS A 334 22.18 3.11 -10.83
N LYS A 335 20.97 3.36 -10.31
CA LYS A 335 19.68 3.10 -10.96
C LYS A 335 19.39 1.62 -11.21
N ASN A 336 19.96 0.73 -10.39
CA ASN A 336 19.64 -0.69 -10.44
C ASN A 336 18.29 -0.95 -9.78
N ILE A 337 17.28 -1.31 -10.58
CA ILE A 337 15.90 -1.47 -10.11
C ILE A 337 15.72 -2.62 -9.11
N TYR A 338 16.54 -3.68 -9.19
CA TYR A 338 16.44 -4.81 -8.27
C TYR A 338 16.78 -4.44 -6.82
N VAL A 339 17.61 -3.41 -6.63
CA VAL A 339 17.97 -2.94 -5.29
C VAL A 339 16.75 -2.33 -4.61
N THR A 340 16.05 -1.41 -5.28
CA THR A 340 14.88 -0.79 -4.65
C THR A 340 13.68 -1.74 -4.56
N ILE A 341 13.47 -2.60 -5.58
CA ILE A 341 12.50 -3.71 -5.47
C ILE A 341 12.81 -4.59 -4.25
N GLY A 342 14.09 -4.88 -4.00
CA GLY A 342 14.50 -5.67 -2.84
C GLY A 342 14.22 -4.98 -1.50
N VAL A 343 14.50 -3.68 -1.39
CA VAL A 343 14.16 -2.90 -0.17
C VAL A 343 12.66 -2.91 0.07
N HIS A 344 11.88 -2.62 -0.97
CA HIS A 344 10.43 -2.55 -0.90
C HIS A 344 9.82 -3.93 -0.57
N PHE A 345 10.30 -5.01 -1.21
CA PHE A 345 9.93 -6.38 -0.85
C PHE A 345 10.13 -6.68 0.63
N ILE A 346 11.30 -6.32 1.20
CA ILE A 346 11.58 -6.61 2.62
C ILE A 346 10.63 -5.83 3.53
N ASN A 347 10.38 -4.56 3.23
CA ASN A 347 9.43 -3.74 3.98
C ASN A 347 8.04 -4.38 4.01
N ASN A 348 7.51 -4.73 2.84
CA ASN A 348 6.16 -5.29 2.73
C ASN A 348 6.09 -6.71 3.27
N PHE A 349 7.15 -7.50 3.13
CA PHE A 349 7.22 -8.85 3.69
C PHE A 349 7.16 -8.83 5.22
N ILE A 350 7.84 -7.88 5.86
CA ILE A 350 7.80 -7.74 7.32
C ILE A 350 6.41 -7.31 7.77
N ALA A 351 5.78 -6.34 7.09
CA ALA A 351 4.42 -5.91 7.39
C ALA A 351 3.39 -7.04 7.20
N TRP A 352 3.42 -7.73 6.05
CA TRP A 352 2.59 -8.91 5.80
C TRP A 352 2.80 -9.99 6.87
N GLY A 353 4.06 -10.26 7.22
CA GLY A 353 4.41 -11.22 8.27
C GLY A 353 3.86 -10.84 9.64
N SER A 354 3.86 -9.56 10.01
CA SER A 354 3.25 -9.12 11.26
C SER A 354 1.74 -9.31 11.30
N TYR A 355 1.02 -9.05 10.20
CA TYR A 355 -0.43 -9.30 10.13
C TYR A 355 -0.74 -10.80 10.23
N VAL A 356 0.03 -11.64 9.54
CA VAL A 356 -0.11 -13.11 9.63
C VAL A 356 0.12 -13.60 11.06
N LEU A 357 1.17 -13.10 11.73
CA LEU A 357 1.44 -13.45 13.12
C LEU A 357 0.34 -13.00 14.06
N LEU A 358 -0.25 -11.82 13.84
CA LEU A 358 -1.36 -11.31 14.65
C LEU A 358 -2.58 -12.21 14.56
N ILE A 359 -2.97 -12.61 13.34
CA ILE A 359 -4.10 -13.52 13.10
C ILE A 359 -3.91 -14.84 13.86
N TYR A 360 -2.73 -15.47 13.72
CA TYR A 360 -2.47 -16.75 14.39
C TYR A 360 -2.16 -16.63 15.89
N ALA A 361 -1.86 -15.44 16.41
CA ALA A 361 -1.73 -15.20 17.83
C ALA A 361 -3.09 -15.01 18.53
N MET A 362 -4.10 -14.59 17.76
CA MET A 362 -5.48 -14.37 18.23
C MET A 362 -6.39 -15.61 18.04
N SER A 363 -6.00 -16.56 17.20
CA SER A 363 -6.66 -17.87 17.00
C SER A 363 -6.24 -18.90 18.05
#